data_AF-A0A9N8V1D6-F1
#
_entry.id   AF-A0A9N8V1D6-F1
#
_cell.length_a   1.000
_cell.length_b   1.000
_cell.length_c   1.000
_cell.angle_alpha   90.00
_cell.angle_beta   90.00
_cell.angle_gamma   90.00
#
_symmetry.space_group_name_H-M   'P 1'
#
loop_
_entity.id
_entity.type
_entity.pdbx_description
1 polymer ?
#
loop_
_entity_poly.entity_id
_entity_poly.type
_entity_poly.pdbx_seq_one_letter_code
_entity_poly.pdbx_strand_id
1 'polypeptide(L)'
;MSCKTVLAKEISESYRKEIKDTINSKGIHPRLVGFLANQDQTAVKYAEATARTCLETGVDFELRKCNREELEDLIIEANEDDNVHGILVYYPVFGDLYNSVLPYGNRLHGRLITVVNRSEIVGRPLAALLANDGGKVYSVDINSIQEFHRGPGLRLKKHEVHDTNLKLEDIIPISDVVITGVPSSTYKIPTSLLRDGVIVINFAAYKNFENNVKDKASIYVPSVGKVTIAMLERNLLRLYDCRNE
;
A
#
# COMPACT_ATOMS: atom_id res chain seq x y z
N MET A 1 -17.80 -17.36 14.75
CA MET A 1 -17.24 -17.51 13.38
C MET A 1 -15.73 -17.59 13.51
N SER A 2 -15.04 -18.53 12.86
CA SER A 2 -13.58 -18.60 12.91
C SER A 2 -12.95 -17.55 12.00
N CYS A 3 -12.11 -16.66 12.53
CA CYS A 3 -11.37 -15.68 11.73
C CYS A 3 -10.48 -16.37 10.69
N LYS A 4 -10.67 -16.03 9.41
CA LYS A 4 -9.77 -16.44 8.33
C LYS A 4 -8.55 -15.53 8.31
N THR A 5 -7.38 -16.07 8.62
CA THR A 5 -6.12 -15.33 8.41
C THR A 5 -5.74 -15.44 6.93
N VAL A 6 -5.56 -14.32 6.25
CA VAL A 6 -5.12 -14.28 4.85
C VAL A 6 -3.69 -13.78 4.83
N LEU A 7 -2.77 -14.65 4.40
CA LEU A 7 -1.36 -14.32 4.37
C LEU A 7 -1.05 -13.64 3.04
N ALA A 8 -0.35 -12.50 3.08
CA ALA A 8 0.14 -11.84 1.86
C ALA A 8 0.93 -12.78 0.95
N LYS A 9 1.56 -13.82 1.51
CA LYS A 9 2.24 -14.88 0.76
C LYS A 9 1.29 -15.57 -0.23
N GLU A 10 0.14 -16.05 0.24
CA GLU A 10 -0.83 -16.82 -0.56
C GLU A 10 -1.38 -15.99 -1.72
N ILE A 11 -1.67 -14.72 -1.48
CA ILE A 11 -2.12 -13.80 -2.54
C ILE A 11 -0.98 -13.55 -3.54
N SER A 12 0.22 -13.24 -3.04
CA SER A 12 1.37 -12.89 -3.88
C SER A 12 1.85 -14.03 -4.78
N GLU A 13 1.66 -15.29 -4.38
CA GLU A 13 2.10 -16.46 -5.14
C GLU A 13 1.45 -16.53 -6.53
N SER A 14 0.16 -16.22 -6.63
CA SER A 14 -0.56 -16.20 -7.91
C SER A 14 0.02 -15.16 -8.88
N TYR A 15 0.29 -13.95 -8.39
CA TYR A 15 0.87 -12.87 -9.16
C TYR A 15 2.32 -13.13 -9.54
N ARG A 16 3.14 -13.67 -8.63
CA ARG A 16 4.54 -14.03 -8.93
C ARG A 16 4.63 -15.05 -10.05
N LYS A 17 3.70 -16.01 -10.08
CA LYS A 17 3.59 -16.98 -11.16
C LYS A 17 3.24 -16.29 -12.48
N GLU A 18 2.19 -15.45 -12.49
CA GLU A 18 1.79 -14.64 -13.67
C GLU A 18 2.98 -13.84 -14.22
N ILE A 19 3.72 -13.15 -13.36
CA ILE A 19 4.88 -12.32 -13.71
C ILE A 19 5.98 -13.18 -14.34
N LYS A 20 6.35 -14.27 -13.67
CA LYS A 20 7.39 -15.19 -14.15
C LYS A 20 7.04 -15.81 -15.49
N ASP A 21 5.79 -16.27 -15.65
CA ASP A 21 5.30 -16.86 -16.89
C ASP A 21 5.30 -15.81 -18.02
N THR A 22 4.96 -14.55 -17.71
CA THR A 22 5.01 -13.42 -18.67
C THR A 22 6.44 -13.11 -19.10
N ILE A 23 7.38 -13.01 -18.15
CA ILE A 23 8.80 -12.76 -18.43
C ILE A 23 9.38 -13.86 -19.32
N ASN A 24 9.13 -15.13 -18.98
CA ASN A 24 9.64 -16.27 -19.74
C ASN A 24 9.01 -16.37 -21.14
N SER A 25 7.70 -16.17 -21.25
CA SER A 25 7.00 -16.29 -22.55
C SER A 25 7.35 -15.17 -23.52
N LYS A 26 7.59 -13.96 -23.02
CA LYS A 26 8.06 -12.83 -23.83
C LYS A 26 9.58 -12.83 -24.06
N GLY A 27 10.35 -13.57 -23.26
CA GLY A 27 11.82 -13.59 -23.33
C GLY A 27 12.44 -12.25 -22.97
N ILE A 28 11.81 -11.50 -22.07
CA ILE A 28 12.25 -10.14 -21.66
C ILE A 28 13.05 -10.18 -20.38
N HIS A 29 13.88 -9.16 -20.16
CA HIS A 29 14.67 -8.99 -18.94
C HIS A 29 14.47 -7.58 -18.37
N PRO A 30 13.31 -7.31 -17.74
CA PRO A 30 13.05 -5.99 -17.18
C PRO A 30 14.00 -5.73 -16.00
N ARG A 31 14.57 -4.52 -15.97
CA ARG A 31 15.49 -4.05 -14.94
C ARG A 31 14.83 -3.02 -14.03
N LEU A 32 14.91 -3.26 -12.73
CA LEU A 32 14.40 -2.40 -11.68
C LEU A 32 15.57 -1.92 -10.80
N VAL A 33 15.72 -0.60 -10.68
CA VAL A 33 16.72 0.00 -9.78
C VAL A 33 16.02 0.50 -8.52
N GLY A 34 16.41 -0.03 -7.37
CA GLY A 34 15.95 0.40 -6.06
C GLY A 34 16.94 1.35 -5.38
N PHE A 35 16.45 2.47 -4.84
CA PHE A 35 17.24 3.44 -4.10
C PHE A 35 16.89 3.44 -2.62
N LEU A 36 17.86 3.11 -1.77
CA LEU A 36 17.73 3.15 -0.31
C LEU A 36 18.59 4.27 0.26
N ALA A 37 17.94 5.38 0.61
CA ALA A 37 18.58 6.60 1.12
C ALA A 37 18.33 6.84 2.62
N ASN A 38 18.01 5.78 3.37
CA ASN A 38 17.82 5.84 4.81
C ASN A 38 18.42 4.62 5.52
N GLN A 39 18.65 4.75 6.83
CA GLN A 39 19.19 3.69 7.68
C GLN A 39 18.10 2.89 8.40
N ASP A 40 16.83 3.01 7.99
CA ASP A 40 15.74 2.28 8.64
C ASP A 40 15.90 0.78 8.37
N GLN A 41 16.15 0.02 9.44
CA GLN A 41 16.30 -1.44 9.38
C GLN A 41 15.09 -2.14 8.75
N THR A 42 13.91 -1.53 8.85
CA THR A 42 12.69 -2.00 8.19
C THR A 42 12.78 -1.84 6.67
N ALA A 43 13.20 -0.66 6.19
CA ALA A 43 13.38 -0.39 4.78
C ALA A 43 14.47 -1.28 4.17
N VAL A 44 15.57 -1.51 4.91
CA VAL A 44 16.64 -2.46 4.52
C VAL A 44 16.07 -3.87 4.31
N LYS A 45 15.35 -4.41 5.30
CA LYS A 45 14.75 -5.75 5.21
C LYS A 45 13.73 -5.84 4.07
N TYR A 46 12.99 -4.76 3.84
CA TYR A 46 12.04 -4.70 2.74
C TYR A 46 12.76 -4.70 1.39
N ALA A 47 13.86 -3.96 1.24
CA ALA A 47 14.68 -3.96 0.04
C ALA A 47 15.31 -5.34 -0.25
N GLU A 48 15.77 -6.05 0.77
CA GLU A 48 16.26 -7.43 0.65
C GLU A 48 15.15 -8.40 0.20
N ALA A 49 13.92 -8.19 0.70
CA ALA A 49 12.77 -8.99 0.29
C ALA A 49 12.35 -8.70 -1.17
N THR A 50 12.45 -7.44 -1.61
CA THR A 50 12.26 -7.05 -3.01
C THR A 50 13.29 -7.74 -3.89
N ALA A 51 14.59 -7.61 -3.58
CA ALA A 51 15.67 -8.23 -4.33
C ALA A 51 15.49 -9.74 -4.52
N ARG A 52 15.13 -10.44 -3.43
CA ARG A 52 14.86 -11.88 -3.49
C ARG A 52 13.68 -12.22 -4.39
N THR A 53 12.60 -11.43 -4.34
CA THR A 53 11.41 -11.68 -5.15
C THR A 53 11.68 -11.43 -6.64
N CYS A 54 12.40 -10.35 -6.97
CA CYS A 54 12.79 -10.05 -8.34
C CYS A 54 13.65 -11.16 -8.94
N LEU A 55 14.61 -11.69 -8.17
CA LEU A 55 15.41 -12.84 -8.58
C LEU A 55 14.55 -14.10 -8.84
N GLU A 56 13.52 -14.34 -8.01
CA GLU A 56 12.61 -15.49 -8.17
C GLU A 56 11.75 -15.40 -9.44
N THR A 57 11.33 -14.18 -9.81
CA THR A 57 10.45 -13.91 -10.95
C THR A 57 11.18 -13.66 -12.26
N GLY A 58 12.49 -13.36 -12.21
CA GLY A 58 13.33 -13.11 -13.40
C GLY A 58 13.50 -11.62 -13.73
N VAL A 59 13.16 -10.73 -12.80
CA VAL A 59 13.43 -9.29 -12.88
C VAL A 59 14.87 -9.03 -12.45
N ASP A 60 15.64 -8.31 -13.27
CA ASP A 60 16.97 -7.83 -12.90
C ASP A 60 16.83 -6.69 -11.87
N PHE A 61 17.37 -6.87 -10.67
CA PHE A 61 17.21 -5.91 -9.59
C PHE A 61 18.55 -5.40 -9.08
N GLU A 62 18.72 -4.09 -9.12
CA GLU A 62 19.89 -3.40 -8.59
C GLU A 62 19.48 -2.56 -7.37
N LEU A 63 20.14 -2.75 -6.23
CA LEU A 63 19.92 -1.91 -5.04
C LEU A 63 21.08 -0.92 -4.89
N ARG A 64 20.79 0.37 -5.08
CA ARG A 64 21.72 1.47 -4.81
C ARG A 64 21.45 2.05 -3.43
N LYS A 65 22.42 1.86 -2.52
CA LYS A 65 22.43 2.55 -1.22
C LYS A 65 23.17 3.87 -1.40
N CYS A 66 22.55 4.97 -1.02
CA CYS A 66 23.10 6.31 -1.18
C CYS A 66 22.78 7.17 0.02
N ASN A 67 23.45 8.31 0.14
CA ASN A 67 23.01 9.36 1.06
C ASN A 67 21.82 10.12 0.45
N ARG A 68 21.10 10.87 1.27
CA ARG A 68 19.90 11.59 0.82
C ARG A 68 20.23 12.68 -0.19
N GLU A 69 21.39 13.30 -0.03
CA GLU A 69 21.92 14.38 -0.86
C GLU A 69 22.29 13.90 -2.27
N GLU A 70 22.65 12.62 -2.42
CA GLU A 70 23.06 12.01 -3.69
C GLU A 70 21.89 11.39 -4.45
N LEU A 71 20.73 11.23 -3.79
CA LEU A 71 19.62 10.47 -4.35
C LEU A 71 19.09 11.06 -5.65
N GLU A 72 18.96 12.38 -5.72
CA GLU A 72 18.41 13.06 -6.89
C GLU A 72 19.29 12.84 -8.13
N ASP A 73 20.59 13.06 -8.00
CA ASP A 73 21.56 12.85 -9.08
C ASP A 73 21.54 11.40 -9.57
N LEU A 74 21.53 10.43 -8.66
CA LEU A 74 21.49 9.02 -9.03
C LEU A 74 20.17 8.60 -9.68
N ILE A 75 19.05 9.25 -9.33
CA ILE A 75 17.77 9.05 -10.02
C ILE A 75 17.83 9.61 -11.44
N ILE A 76 18.43 10.80 -11.64
CA ILE A 76 18.61 11.39 -12.96
C ILE A 76 19.47 10.46 -13.84
N GLU A 77 20.60 9.99 -13.31
CA GLU A 77 21.44 9.01 -14.01
C GLU A 77 20.68 7.73 -14.38
N ALA A 78 19.84 7.22 -13.48
CA ALA A 78 19.03 6.03 -13.75
C ALA A 78 17.89 6.29 -14.75
N ASN A 79 17.38 7.52 -14.85
CA ASN A 79 16.38 7.89 -15.86
C ASN A 79 17.00 7.97 -17.27
N GLU A 80 18.29 8.28 -17.39
CA GLU A 80 19.01 8.36 -18.66
C GLU A 80 19.57 7.01 -19.14
N ASP A 81 19.65 6.01 -18.26
CA ASP A 81 20.08 4.66 -18.62
C ASP A 81 18.96 3.90 -19.34
N ASP A 82 19.13 3.70 -20.64
CA ASP A 82 18.16 2.97 -21.45
C ASP A 82 17.91 1.53 -20.99
N ASN A 83 18.83 0.93 -20.22
CA ASN A 83 18.67 -0.42 -19.67
C ASN A 83 17.81 -0.44 -18.40
N VAL A 84 17.46 0.71 -17.82
CA VAL A 84 16.59 0.81 -16.65
C VAL A 84 15.13 0.93 -17.10
N HIS A 85 14.29 0.03 -16.60
CA HIS A 85 12.88 -0.04 -17.00
C HIS A 85 11.93 0.42 -15.89
N GLY A 86 12.44 0.51 -14.65
CA GLY A 86 11.72 1.08 -13.54
C GLY A 86 12.67 1.49 -12.42
N ILE A 87 12.23 2.48 -11.66
CA ILE A 87 12.92 3.00 -10.48
C ILE A 87 11.99 2.86 -9.28
N LEU A 88 12.53 2.41 -8.16
CA LEU A 88 11.85 2.34 -6.87
C LEU A 88 12.67 3.12 -5.83
N VAL A 89 12.03 4.01 -5.08
CA VAL A 89 12.67 4.71 -3.96
C VAL A 89 12.10 4.19 -2.64
N TYR A 90 12.96 3.77 -1.72
CA TYR A 90 12.58 3.32 -0.39
C TYR A 90 12.42 4.52 0.55
N TYR A 91 11.17 4.90 0.78
CA TYR A 91 10.80 5.93 1.75
C TYR A 91 11.02 5.47 3.21
N PRO A 92 11.14 6.41 4.17
CA PRO A 92 11.13 7.87 4.00
C PRO A 92 12.47 8.42 3.48
N VAL A 93 12.41 9.36 2.54
CA VAL A 93 13.59 10.08 2.03
C VAL A 93 13.52 11.57 2.39
N PHE A 94 12.41 12.25 2.09
CA PHE A 94 12.10 13.63 2.49
C PHE A 94 10.59 13.82 2.74
N GLY A 95 10.21 14.83 3.53
CA GLY A 95 8.82 15.12 3.90
C GLY A 95 8.06 15.95 2.85
N ASP A 96 6.82 15.50 2.61
CA ASP A 96 5.64 16.11 1.95
C ASP A 96 5.55 16.39 0.43
N LEU A 97 4.38 15.96 -0.09
CA LEU A 97 3.50 16.52 -1.14
C LEU A 97 3.58 16.01 -2.60
N TYR A 98 2.49 15.39 -3.10
CA TYR A 98 2.25 15.14 -4.55
C TYR A 98 0.78 15.28 -5.00
N ASN A 99 0.58 15.55 -6.31
CA ASN A 99 -0.68 15.79 -7.03
C ASN A 99 -0.90 14.78 -8.20
N SER A 100 -2.16 14.54 -8.61
CA SER A 100 -2.65 13.33 -9.31
C SER A 100 -3.59 13.60 -10.50
N VAL A 101 -3.41 12.87 -11.61
CA VAL A 101 -4.19 13.00 -12.87
C VAL A 101 -4.71 11.62 -13.37
N LEU A 102 -5.97 11.24 -13.03
CA LEU A 102 -6.94 10.30 -13.72
C LEU A 102 -6.96 8.74 -13.41
N PRO A 103 -7.94 7.90 -13.89
CA PRO A 103 -9.15 7.48 -13.10
C PRO A 103 -9.49 5.95 -13.00
N TYR A 104 -10.08 5.54 -11.86
CA TYR A 104 -10.76 4.25 -11.55
C TYR A 104 -11.81 4.53 -10.44
N GLY A 105 -12.96 3.84 -10.37
CA GLY A 105 -13.86 4.00 -9.19
C GLY A 105 -15.33 3.58 -9.29
N ASN A 106 -15.70 2.37 -8.86
CA ASN A 106 -17.08 2.03 -8.43
C ASN A 106 -17.27 0.68 -7.68
N ARG A 107 -16.22 -0.05 -7.27
CA ARG A 107 -16.33 -1.43 -6.73
C ARG A 107 -16.56 -1.55 -5.22
N LEU A 108 -16.50 -0.46 -4.45
CA LEU A 108 -16.61 -0.41 -2.99
C LEU A 108 -17.88 0.28 -2.48
N HIS A 109 -18.89 0.46 -3.34
CA HIS A 109 -20.14 1.10 -2.96
C HIS A 109 -20.82 0.46 -1.73
N GLY A 110 -21.21 1.30 -0.76
CA GLY A 110 -21.97 0.89 0.42
C GLY A 110 -21.14 0.27 1.56
N ARG A 111 -19.81 0.31 1.49
CA ARG A 111 -18.93 -0.14 2.57
C ARG A 111 -18.41 1.02 3.42
N LEU A 112 -18.41 0.83 4.74
CA LEU A 112 -17.77 1.71 5.72
C LEU A 112 -16.35 1.23 6.01
N ILE A 113 -15.36 2.08 5.76
CA ILE A 113 -13.95 1.73 5.89
C ILE A 113 -13.27 2.74 6.82
N THR A 114 -12.51 2.29 7.79
CA THR A 114 -11.63 3.17 8.59
C THR A 114 -10.18 2.94 8.17
N VAL A 115 -9.46 4.00 7.83
CA VAL A 115 -8.02 3.99 7.55
C VAL A 115 -7.29 4.74 8.66
N VAL A 116 -6.62 3.99 9.52
CA VAL A 116 -5.79 4.48 10.62
C VAL A 116 -4.37 4.74 10.13
N ASN A 117 -4.24 5.81 9.36
CA ASN A 117 -3.02 6.46 8.88
C ASN A 117 -3.49 7.48 7.81
N ARG A 118 -3.10 8.76 7.92
CA ARG A 118 -3.37 9.80 6.90
C ARG A 118 -2.07 10.38 6.32
N SER A 119 -1.04 9.55 6.15
CA SER A 119 0.19 9.97 5.49
C SER A 119 -0.06 10.28 4.01
N GLU A 120 0.71 11.21 3.47
CA GLU A 120 0.71 11.53 2.05
C GLU A 120 1.17 10.37 1.16
N ILE A 121 1.95 9.44 1.73
CA ILE A 121 2.55 8.32 1.01
C ILE A 121 1.54 7.21 0.74
N VAL A 122 0.74 6.82 1.75
CA VAL A 122 -0.17 5.67 1.64
C VAL A 122 -1.54 5.97 2.21
N GLY A 123 -1.62 6.55 3.41
CA GLY A 123 -2.87 6.70 4.14
C GLY A 123 -3.94 7.50 3.40
N ARG A 124 -3.62 8.75 3.07
CA ARG A 124 -4.53 9.66 2.34
C ARG A 124 -4.83 9.18 0.91
N PRO A 125 -3.84 8.77 0.10
CA PRO A 125 -4.11 8.18 -1.21
C PRO A 125 -5.00 6.93 -1.16
N LEU A 126 -4.80 6.05 -0.18
CA LEU A 126 -5.62 4.86 0.02
C LEU A 126 -7.05 5.23 0.40
N ALA A 127 -7.25 6.14 1.35
CA ALA A 127 -8.58 6.58 1.74
C ALA A 127 -9.34 7.21 0.56
N ALA A 128 -8.67 8.06 -0.23
CA ALA A 128 -9.19 8.64 -1.45
C ALA A 128 -9.54 7.59 -2.52
N LEU A 129 -8.68 6.60 -2.74
CA LEU A 129 -8.90 5.51 -3.70
C LEU A 129 -10.15 4.70 -3.33
N LEU A 130 -10.26 4.31 -2.07
CA LEU A 130 -11.40 3.53 -1.57
C LEU A 130 -12.71 4.33 -1.64
N ALA A 131 -12.66 5.63 -1.35
CA ALA A 131 -13.82 6.52 -1.45
C ALA A 131 -14.26 6.77 -2.90
N ASN A 132 -13.30 6.97 -3.82
CA ASN A 132 -13.58 7.10 -5.25
C ASN A 132 -14.21 5.81 -5.82
N ASP A 133 -13.82 4.66 -5.29
CA ASP A 133 -14.40 3.37 -5.62
C ASP A 133 -15.80 3.15 -5.01
N GLY A 134 -16.34 4.12 -4.26
CA GLY A 134 -17.71 4.14 -3.76
C GLY A 134 -17.85 3.87 -2.26
N GLY A 135 -16.75 3.58 -1.56
CA GLY A 135 -16.76 3.42 -0.11
C GLY A 135 -16.99 4.75 0.61
N LYS A 136 -17.49 4.67 1.84
CA LYS A 136 -17.43 5.77 2.81
C LYS A 136 -16.26 5.49 3.74
N VAL A 137 -15.27 6.38 3.76
CA VAL A 137 -13.97 6.13 4.39
C VAL A 137 -13.69 7.15 5.49
N TYR A 138 -13.44 6.70 6.71
CA TYR A 138 -12.91 7.52 7.79
C TYR A 138 -11.38 7.48 7.76
N SER A 139 -10.75 8.59 7.36
CA SER A 139 -9.30 8.77 7.38
C SER A 139 -8.88 9.36 8.73
N VAL A 140 -8.12 8.60 9.49
CA VAL A 140 -7.67 8.97 10.84
C VAL A 140 -6.22 9.43 10.80
N ASP A 141 -5.97 10.56 11.44
CA ASP A 141 -4.66 11.12 11.73
C ASP A 141 -4.46 11.27 13.25
N ILE A 142 -3.26 11.65 13.66
CA ILE A 142 -2.91 11.86 15.07
C ILE A 142 -3.86 12.88 15.74
N ASN A 143 -4.25 13.93 14.99
CA ASN A 143 -4.98 15.07 15.55
C ASN A 143 -6.44 15.19 15.10
N SER A 144 -6.85 14.49 14.03
CA SER A 144 -8.21 14.63 13.51
C SER A 144 -8.69 13.43 12.69
N ILE A 145 -10.01 13.35 12.51
CA ILE A 145 -10.67 12.36 11.66
C ILE A 145 -11.44 13.08 10.57
N GLN A 146 -11.21 12.65 9.34
CA GLN A 146 -11.90 13.14 8.15
C GLN A 146 -12.74 12.04 7.52
N GLU A 147 -13.90 12.41 7.01
CA GLU A 147 -14.78 11.54 6.24
C GLU A 147 -14.57 11.80 4.75
N PHE A 148 -14.25 10.73 4.02
CA PHE A 148 -14.08 10.71 2.58
C PHE A 148 -15.26 9.94 1.98
N HIS A 149 -16.04 10.56 1.10
CA HIS A 149 -17.13 9.89 0.39
C HIS A 149 -17.35 10.54 -0.97
N ARG A 150 -17.99 9.83 -1.90
CA ARG A 150 -18.19 10.32 -3.29
C ARG A 150 -19.24 11.44 -3.44
N GLY A 151 -19.86 11.89 -2.35
CA GLY A 151 -21.03 12.77 -2.38
C GLY A 151 -22.31 12.12 -2.93
N PRO A 152 -23.49 12.77 -2.81
CA PRO A 152 -24.74 12.30 -3.39
C PRO A 152 -24.81 12.65 -4.89
N GLY A 153 -24.49 11.68 -5.76
CA GLY A 153 -24.75 11.82 -7.19
C GLY A 153 -23.83 10.98 -8.09
N LEU A 154 -24.41 10.31 -9.08
CA LEU A 154 -23.69 9.52 -10.11
C LEU A 154 -22.74 10.35 -10.99
N ARG A 155 -22.82 11.69 -10.93
CA ARG A 155 -22.03 12.62 -11.74
C ARG A 155 -20.73 13.10 -11.08
N LEU A 156 -20.54 12.92 -9.78
CA LEU A 156 -19.32 13.35 -9.10
C LEU A 156 -18.18 12.36 -9.39
N LYS A 157 -17.09 12.89 -9.97
CA LYS A 157 -15.89 12.12 -10.37
C LYS A 157 -14.82 12.04 -9.27
N LYS A 158 -14.95 12.82 -8.19
CA LYS A 158 -13.97 12.92 -7.11
C LYS A 158 -14.68 12.79 -5.76
N HIS A 159 -14.03 12.14 -4.80
CA HIS A 159 -14.45 12.14 -3.40
C HIS A 159 -14.45 13.56 -2.82
N GLU A 160 -15.42 13.80 -1.95
CA GLU A 160 -15.48 14.93 -1.03
C GLU A 160 -14.82 14.53 0.29
N VAL A 161 -14.23 15.52 0.95
CA VAL A 161 -13.60 15.38 2.26
C VAL A 161 -14.29 16.32 3.22
N HIS A 162 -14.77 15.78 4.34
CA HIS A 162 -15.44 16.53 5.40
C HIS A 162 -14.72 16.29 6.72
N ASP A 163 -14.47 17.34 7.48
CA ASP A 163 -13.95 17.20 8.85
C ASP A 163 -15.06 16.71 9.78
N THR A 164 -14.70 15.85 10.73
CA THR A 164 -15.64 15.30 11.71
C THR A 164 -15.11 15.46 13.13
N ASN A 165 -16.03 15.59 14.08
CA ASN A 165 -15.71 15.60 15.51
C ASN A 165 -15.75 14.20 16.14
N LEU A 166 -15.91 13.16 15.32
CA LEU A 166 -15.97 11.77 15.77
C LEU A 166 -14.59 11.33 16.26
N LYS A 167 -14.58 10.43 17.24
CA LYS A 167 -13.37 9.80 17.76
C LYS A 167 -13.20 8.40 17.19
N LEU A 168 -12.01 7.84 17.39
CA LEU A 168 -11.70 6.46 17.01
C LEU A 168 -12.72 5.45 17.60
N GLU A 169 -13.15 5.72 18.83
CA GLU A 169 -14.14 4.95 19.59
C GLU A 169 -15.53 4.95 18.92
N ASP A 170 -15.87 5.99 18.16
CA ASP A 170 -17.16 6.11 17.48
C ASP A 170 -17.14 5.43 16.10
N ILE A 171 -16.00 5.48 15.40
CA ILE A 171 -15.90 5.03 14.00
C ILE A 171 -15.48 3.56 13.84
N ILE A 172 -14.64 3.04 14.72
CA ILE A 172 -14.16 1.64 14.62
C ILE A 172 -15.32 0.65 14.79
N PRO A 173 -16.26 0.81 15.75
CA PRO A 173 -17.35 -0.14 15.93
C PRO A 173 -18.32 -0.22 14.74
N ILE A 174 -18.45 0.85 13.95
CA ILE A 174 -19.37 0.88 12.81
C ILE A 174 -18.73 0.40 11.49
N SER A 175 -17.40 0.33 11.43
CA SER A 175 -16.66 0.06 10.19
C SER A 175 -16.73 -1.41 9.76
N ASP A 176 -17.01 -1.67 8.48
CA ASP A 176 -16.92 -3.00 7.88
C ASP A 176 -15.46 -3.45 7.71
N VAL A 177 -14.58 -2.49 7.42
CA VAL A 177 -13.16 -2.71 7.17
C VAL A 177 -12.35 -1.72 8.00
N VAL A 178 -11.32 -2.21 8.70
CA VAL A 178 -10.37 -1.37 9.43
C VAL A 178 -8.95 -1.64 8.91
N ILE A 179 -8.35 -0.62 8.32
CA ILE A 179 -7.01 -0.65 7.75
C ILE A 179 -6.10 0.19 8.64
N THR A 180 -4.94 -0.30 9.02
CA THR A 180 -3.98 0.42 9.86
C THR A 180 -2.58 0.42 9.28
N GLY A 181 -1.89 1.54 9.43
CA GLY A 181 -0.56 1.80 8.90
C GLY A 181 0.32 2.63 9.83
N VAL A 182 0.07 2.64 11.14
CA VAL A 182 0.80 3.50 12.07
C VAL A 182 2.23 3.00 12.23
N PRO A 183 3.27 3.83 11.96
CA PRO A 183 4.68 3.44 12.03
C PRO A 183 5.20 3.40 13.48
N SER A 184 4.42 2.81 14.39
CA SER A 184 4.77 2.67 15.81
C SER A 184 4.56 1.24 16.28
N SER A 185 5.58 0.71 16.98
CA SER A 185 5.54 -0.60 17.61
C SER A 185 4.64 -0.63 18.85
N THR A 186 4.42 0.50 19.51
CA THR A 186 3.61 0.62 20.73
C THR A 186 2.13 0.82 20.43
N TYR A 187 1.78 1.33 19.25
CA TYR A 187 0.39 1.53 18.86
C TYR A 187 -0.34 0.19 18.66
N LYS A 188 -1.52 0.06 19.30
CA LYS A 188 -2.42 -1.10 19.18
C LYS A 188 -3.87 -0.63 19.16
N ILE A 189 -4.63 -1.09 18.18
CA ILE A 189 -6.08 -0.92 18.13
C ILE A 189 -6.70 -1.94 19.09
N PRO A 190 -7.46 -1.50 20.11
CA PRO A 190 -8.14 -2.40 21.04
C PRO A 190 -9.15 -3.29 20.33
N THR A 191 -9.07 -4.60 20.58
CA THR A 191 -10.03 -5.57 20.01
C THR A 191 -11.45 -5.32 20.53
N SER A 192 -11.61 -4.71 21.71
CA SER A 192 -12.91 -4.34 22.27
C SER A 192 -13.70 -3.38 21.37
N LEU A 193 -13.03 -2.49 20.64
CA LEU A 193 -13.68 -1.52 19.75
C LEU A 193 -14.15 -2.11 18.43
N LEU A 194 -13.53 -3.21 17.99
CA LEU A 194 -13.87 -3.84 16.72
C LEU A 194 -15.26 -4.47 16.79
N ARG A 195 -16.04 -4.37 15.72
CA ARG A 195 -17.27 -5.14 15.57
C ARG A 195 -17.00 -6.57 15.14
N ASP A 196 -17.95 -7.44 15.42
CA ASP A 196 -17.89 -8.83 14.98
C ASP A 196 -17.97 -8.92 13.44
N GLY A 197 -17.14 -9.77 12.87
CA GLY A 197 -17.04 -9.98 11.43
C GLY A 197 -16.29 -8.90 10.66
N VAL A 198 -15.62 -7.96 11.33
CA VAL A 198 -14.81 -6.91 10.68
C VAL A 198 -13.67 -7.50 9.85
N ILE A 199 -13.33 -6.85 8.73
CA ILE A 199 -12.10 -7.15 7.97
C ILE A 199 -11.00 -6.23 8.48
N VAL A 200 -9.89 -6.80 8.93
CA VAL A 200 -8.75 -6.03 9.46
C VAL A 200 -7.49 -6.22 8.63
N ILE A 201 -6.88 -5.12 8.22
CA ILE A 201 -5.69 -5.10 7.36
C ILE A 201 -4.61 -4.24 8.00
N ASN A 202 -3.42 -4.81 8.19
CA ASN A 202 -2.25 -4.08 8.66
C ASN A 202 -1.24 -3.93 7.52
N PHE A 203 -0.93 -2.70 7.15
CA PHE A 203 0.13 -2.39 6.20
C PHE A 203 1.37 -1.75 6.82
N ALA A 204 1.33 -1.44 8.13
CA ALA A 204 2.52 -1.01 8.84
C ALA A 204 3.55 -2.15 8.95
N ALA A 205 4.80 -1.75 9.11
CA ALA A 205 5.89 -2.67 9.46
C ALA A 205 5.70 -3.33 10.84
N TYR A 206 5.01 -2.64 11.74
CA TYR A 206 4.67 -3.13 13.07
C TYR A 206 3.26 -3.71 13.11
N LYS A 207 3.01 -4.62 14.06
CA LYS A 207 1.65 -5.12 14.30
C LYS A 207 0.86 -4.03 15.01
N ASN A 208 -0.10 -3.40 14.35
CA ASN A 208 -0.94 -2.37 14.97
C ASN A 208 -2.26 -2.90 15.58
N PHE A 209 -2.51 -4.21 15.52
CA PHE A 209 -3.65 -4.84 16.20
C PHE A 209 -3.18 -5.63 17.42
N GLU A 210 -4.04 -5.74 18.43
CA GLU A 210 -3.82 -6.66 19.56
C GLU A 210 -3.83 -8.13 19.10
N ASN A 211 -3.19 -9.00 19.88
CA ASN A 211 -3.02 -10.42 19.50
C ASN A 211 -4.34 -11.19 19.41
N ASN A 212 -5.37 -10.75 20.13
CA ASN A 212 -6.72 -11.32 20.17
C ASN A 212 -7.65 -10.79 19.07
N VAL A 213 -7.16 -10.01 18.10
CA VAL A 213 -7.96 -9.45 16.99
C VAL A 213 -8.77 -10.53 16.23
N LYS A 214 -8.27 -11.76 16.21
CA LYS A 214 -8.91 -12.92 15.57
C LYS A 214 -10.22 -13.34 16.23
N ASP A 215 -10.50 -12.90 17.44
CA ASP A 215 -11.73 -13.26 18.14
C ASP A 215 -12.94 -12.55 17.54
N LYS A 216 -12.73 -11.38 16.92
CA LYS A 216 -13.78 -10.58 16.28
C LYS A 216 -13.70 -10.52 14.77
N ALA A 217 -12.50 -10.58 14.20
CA ALA A 217 -12.31 -10.41 12.76
C ALA A 217 -12.91 -11.58 11.95
N SER A 218 -13.53 -11.29 10.81
CA SER A 218 -13.85 -12.33 9.82
C SER A 218 -12.62 -12.67 8.97
N ILE A 219 -11.86 -11.63 8.59
CA ILE A 219 -10.63 -11.72 7.81
C ILE A 219 -9.55 -10.87 8.47
N TYR A 220 -8.37 -11.45 8.64
CA TYR A 220 -7.19 -10.75 9.14
C TYR A 220 -6.00 -10.86 8.21
N VAL A 221 -5.51 -9.71 7.74
CA VAL A 221 -4.29 -9.56 6.95
C VAL A 221 -3.21 -8.92 7.83
N PRO A 222 -2.24 -9.69 8.34
CA PRO A 222 -1.24 -9.19 9.30
C PRO A 222 -0.15 -8.30 8.68
N SER A 223 0.08 -8.44 7.38
CA SER A 223 1.03 -7.64 6.61
C SER A 223 0.66 -7.70 5.12
N VAL A 224 1.01 -6.67 4.36
CA VAL A 224 0.75 -6.58 2.91
C VAL A 224 2.01 -6.62 2.03
N GLY A 225 3.20 -6.51 2.63
CA GLY A 225 4.45 -6.25 1.90
C GLY A 225 4.74 -7.19 0.72
N LYS A 226 4.44 -8.49 0.84
CA LYS A 226 4.66 -9.45 -0.27
C LYS A 226 3.75 -9.19 -1.47
N VAL A 227 2.53 -8.72 -1.23
CA VAL A 227 1.59 -8.34 -2.31
C VAL A 227 2.07 -7.03 -2.94
N THR A 228 2.57 -6.09 -2.14
CA THR A 228 3.13 -4.84 -2.65
C THR A 228 4.29 -5.06 -3.61
N ILE A 229 5.23 -5.97 -3.28
CA ILE A 229 6.35 -6.32 -4.18
C ILE A 229 5.83 -6.96 -5.49
N ALA A 230 4.86 -7.87 -5.40
CA ALA A 230 4.28 -8.48 -6.60
C ALA A 230 3.57 -7.44 -7.49
N MET A 231 2.86 -6.47 -6.90
CA MET A 231 2.22 -5.40 -7.66
C MET A 231 3.24 -4.44 -8.30
N LEU A 232 4.36 -4.18 -7.62
CA LEU A 232 5.47 -3.40 -8.19
C LEU A 232 6.03 -4.06 -9.45
N GLU A 233 6.35 -5.36 -9.39
CA GLU A 233 6.86 -6.11 -10.55
C GLU A 233 5.83 -6.17 -11.67
N ARG A 234 4.54 -6.31 -11.34
CA ARG A 234 3.47 -6.24 -12.35
C ARG A 234 3.38 -4.87 -13.01
N ASN A 235 3.57 -3.79 -12.25
CA ASN A 235 3.62 -2.44 -12.81
C ASN A 235 4.87 -2.24 -13.67
N LEU A 236 6.02 -2.81 -13.30
CA LEU A 236 7.23 -2.80 -14.10
C LEU A 236 7.01 -3.46 -15.47
N LEU A 237 6.34 -4.62 -15.51
CA LEU A 237 6.01 -5.26 -16.79
C LEU A 237 5.11 -4.37 -17.66
N ARG A 238 4.14 -3.66 -17.07
CA ARG A 238 3.31 -2.71 -17.81
C ARG A 238 4.12 -1.53 -18.34
N LEU A 239 5.08 -1.02 -17.58
CA LEU A 239 5.98 0.05 -18.04
C LEU A 239 6.91 -0.43 -19.15
N TYR A 240 7.42 -1.65 -19.04
CA TYR A 240 8.23 -2.28 -20.07
C TYR A 240 7.46 -2.37 -21.39
N ASP A 241 6.20 -2.82 -21.34
CA ASP A 241 5.35 -2.87 -22.54
C ASP A 241 5.12 -1.47 -23.13
N CYS A 242 4.74 -0.48 -22.31
CA CYS A 242 4.49 0.90 -22.78
C CYS A 242 5.73 1.58 -23.43
N ARG A 243 6.95 1.18 -23.05
CA ARG A 243 8.19 1.76 -23.61
C ARG A 243 8.58 1.12 -24.95
N ASN A 244 8.11 -0.10 -25.21
CA ASN A 244 8.43 -0.87 -26.41
C ASN A 244 7.29 -0.89 -27.45
N GLU A 245 6.17 -0.21 -27.17
CA GLU A 245 5.10 0.12 -28.12
C GLU A 245 5.41 1.40 -28.91
#